data_AF-A0A7K0GNY7-F1
#
_entry.id   AF-A0A7K0GNY7-F1
#
_cell.length_a   1.000
_cell.length_b   1.000
_cell.length_c   1.000
_cell.angle_alpha   90.00
_cell.angle_beta   90.00
_cell.angle_gamma   90.00
#
_symmetry.space_group_name_H-M   'P 1'
#
loop_
_entity.id
_entity.type
_entity.pdbx_description
1 polymer ?
#
loop_
_entity_poly.entity_id
_entity_poly.type
_entity_poly.pdbx_seq_one_letter_code
_entity_poly.pdbx_strand_id
1 'polypeptide(L)'
;MLKEPEFPHVKYTESGKTIVLNTADNLKALLKSSGYEAKLNKMTLEPDIFKGKECMGSPDTVRSELISVASIHSLPKPAIDDHFNAVALENSYHPIKDWLSGEWDGQPRVDAVLDCLGAKNPQLARIVLLHWLVGCVACFLVPNFKSKLVPVLQGEQSFKKTAFVERIANVMPSAFLEGAELNPDNKDSVLSVIRSWIVELGELERSTKNCQGALKAFVTRAQDTVRPPYARSDIKKSRQTNLIATVNGTDFLKDETGNSRYAVIELIAETNMDKLNELLGWNYQVTGELTLAKPEKLRQFWLEVKHLFLVQKHPWMLSSDAQALVSRESAKYVD
;
A
#
# COMPACT_ATOMS: atom_id res chain seq x y z
N MET A 1 15.04 -34.80 -5.66
CA MET A 1 16.40 -34.27 -5.86
C MET A 1 16.27 -32.89 -6.47
N LEU A 2 16.95 -31.88 -5.93
CA LEU A 2 17.02 -30.56 -6.59
C LEU A 2 17.69 -30.75 -7.96
N LYS A 3 17.16 -30.11 -9.00
CA LYS A 3 17.77 -30.18 -10.34
C LYS A 3 19.11 -29.42 -10.27
N GLU A 4 20.17 -30.01 -10.80
CA GLU A 4 21.45 -29.30 -10.86
C GLU A 4 21.31 -28.01 -11.68
N PRO A 5 21.75 -26.85 -11.16
CA PRO A 5 21.78 -25.61 -11.91
C PRO A 5 22.82 -25.70 -13.03
N GLU A 6 22.41 -25.31 -14.22
CA GLU A 6 23.33 -25.07 -15.33
C GLU A 6 23.85 -23.63 -15.23
N PHE A 7 25.09 -23.47 -14.77
CA PHE A 7 25.70 -22.15 -14.59
C PHE A 7 26.29 -21.61 -15.90
N PRO A 8 25.78 -20.50 -16.46
CA PRO A 8 26.29 -19.96 -17.72
C PRO A 8 27.71 -19.37 -17.62
N HIS A 9 28.13 -18.92 -16.44
CA HIS A 9 29.43 -18.26 -16.26
C HIS A 9 30.35 -19.07 -15.35
N VAL A 10 31.24 -19.85 -15.96
CA VAL A 10 32.24 -20.65 -15.26
C VAL A 10 33.65 -20.38 -15.77
N LYS A 11 34.65 -20.60 -14.91
CA LYS A 11 36.07 -20.61 -15.28
C LYS A 11 36.64 -22.01 -15.04
N TYR A 12 37.58 -22.43 -15.88
CA TYR A 12 38.33 -23.67 -15.69
C TYR A 12 39.72 -23.36 -15.12
N THR A 13 40.15 -24.12 -14.12
CA THR A 13 41.53 -24.08 -13.64
C THR A 13 42.46 -24.83 -14.59
N GLU A 14 43.78 -24.64 -14.43
CA GLU A 14 44.80 -25.44 -15.15
C GLU A 14 44.64 -26.96 -14.90
N SER A 15 44.09 -27.34 -13.74
CA SER A 15 43.75 -28.73 -13.40
C SER A 15 42.40 -29.22 -13.95
N GLY A 16 41.69 -28.42 -14.76
CA GLY A 16 40.39 -28.75 -15.34
C GLY A 16 39.19 -28.63 -14.39
N LYS A 17 39.39 -28.13 -13.15
CA LYS A 17 38.30 -27.93 -12.19
C LYS A 17 37.45 -26.72 -12.60
N THR A 18 36.13 -26.92 -12.62
CA THR A 18 35.16 -25.85 -12.86
C THR A 18 34.99 -24.96 -11.62
N ILE A 19 35.03 -23.65 -11.81
CA ILE A 19 34.77 -22.61 -10.81
C ILE A 19 33.55 -21.81 -11.27
N VAL A 20 32.50 -21.80 -10.45
CA VAL A 20 31.32 -20.96 -10.68
C VAL A 20 31.63 -19.53 -10.28
N LEU A 21 31.36 -18.57 -11.18
CA LEU A 21 31.68 -17.16 -10.97
C LEU A 21 30.56 -16.43 -10.20
N ASN A 22 30.93 -15.36 -9.49
CA ASN A 22 29.99 -14.44 -8.84
C ASN A 22 29.32 -13.55 -9.90
N THR A 23 28.24 -14.03 -10.52
CA THR A 23 27.47 -13.28 -11.53
C THR A 23 25.98 -13.37 -11.27
N ALA A 24 25.23 -12.34 -11.69
CA ALA A 24 23.77 -12.32 -11.57
C ALA A 24 23.11 -13.49 -12.31
N ASP A 25 23.61 -13.87 -13.50
CA ASP A 25 23.04 -14.97 -14.28
C ASP A 25 23.24 -16.34 -13.61
N ASN A 26 24.36 -16.55 -12.91
CA ASN A 26 24.53 -17.76 -12.10
C ASN A 26 23.60 -17.77 -10.89
N LEU A 27 23.34 -16.62 -10.25
CA LEU A 27 22.34 -16.55 -9.18
C LEU A 27 20.93 -16.86 -9.72
N LYS A 28 20.55 -16.32 -10.88
CA LYS A 28 19.28 -16.64 -11.56
C LYS A 28 19.15 -18.14 -11.86
N ALA A 29 20.22 -18.76 -12.36
CA ALA A 29 20.26 -20.20 -12.63
C ALA A 29 20.02 -21.02 -11.36
N LEU A 30 20.67 -20.65 -10.25
CA LEU A 30 20.50 -21.31 -8.94
C LEU A 30 19.08 -21.19 -8.41
N LEU A 31 18.51 -19.98 -8.43
CA LEU A 31 17.14 -19.73 -7.97
C LEU A 31 16.16 -20.57 -8.78
N LYS A 32 16.26 -20.53 -10.12
CA LYS A 32 15.40 -21.28 -11.03
C LYS A 32 15.50 -22.79 -10.82
N SER A 33 16.70 -23.36 -10.69
CA SER A 33 16.88 -24.81 -10.49
C SER A 33 16.35 -25.29 -9.15
N SER A 34 16.33 -24.39 -8.15
CA SER A 34 15.85 -24.65 -6.79
C SER A 34 14.36 -24.34 -6.61
N GLY A 35 13.68 -23.87 -7.67
CA GLY A 35 12.26 -23.52 -7.66
C GLY A 35 11.94 -22.20 -6.96
N TYR A 36 12.94 -21.34 -6.79
CA TYR A 36 12.80 -20.01 -6.21
C TYR A 36 12.68 -18.95 -7.29
N GLU A 37 11.90 -17.90 -6.97
CA GLU A 37 11.77 -16.71 -7.78
C GLU A 37 11.92 -15.48 -6.88
N ALA A 38 12.95 -14.66 -7.15
CA ALA A 38 13.14 -13.40 -6.44
C ALA A 38 12.33 -12.30 -7.12
N LYS A 39 11.54 -11.54 -6.37
CA LYS A 39 10.69 -10.46 -6.89
C LYS A 39 10.77 -9.25 -6.00
N LEU A 40 10.87 -8.05 -6.57
CA LEU A 40 10.76 -6.83 -5.80
C LEU A 40 9.28 -6.49 -5.55
N ASN A 41 8.90 -6.36 -4.29
CA ASN A 41 7.60 -5.88 -3.89
C ASN A 41 7.51 -4.37 -4.08
N LYS A 42 6.74 -3.91 -5.07
CA LYS A 42 6.61 -2.48 -5.36
C LYS A 42 5.93 -1.70 -4.24
N MET A 43 5.15 -2.35 -3.37
CA MET A 43 4.49 -1.69 -2.23
C MET A 43 5.51 -1.37 -1.14
N THR A 44 6.24 -2.37 -0.65
CA THR A 44 7.18 -2.24 0.49
C THR A 44 8.61 -1.85 0.08
N LEU A 45 8.95 -1.97 -1.21
CA LEU A 45 10.32 -1.85 -1.75
C LEU A 45 11.29 -2.92 -1.24
N GLU A 46 10.76 -4.02 -0.72
CA GLU A 46 11.56 -5.13 -0.20
C GLU A 46 11.57 -6.28 -1.22
N PRO A 47 12.71 -6.98 -1.37
CA PRO A 47 12.79 -8.15 -2.22
C PRO A 47 12.18 -9.35 -1.49
N ASP A 48 11.23 -10.00 -2.15
CA ASP A 48 10.56 -11.21 -1.69
C ASP A 48 11.08 -12.43 -2.47
N ILE A 49 11.05 -13.61 -1.83
CA ILE A 49 11.30 -14.88 -2.51
C ILE A 49 10.03 -15.71 -2.54
N PHE A 50 9.72 -16.22 -3.72
CA PHE A 50 8.60 -17.11 -3.94
C PHE A 50 9.08 -18.52 -4.21
N LYS A 51 8.32 -19.50 -3.69
CA LYS A 51 8.39 -20.90 -4.11
C LYS A 51 7.04 -21.29 -4.68
N GLY A 52 6.93 -21.31 -6.01
CA GLY A 52 5.62 -21.40 -6.67
C GLY A 52 4.78 -20.15 -6.40
N LYS A 53 3.63 -20.30 -5.74
CA LYS A 53 2.73 -19.18 -5.39
C LYS A 53 2.93 -18.63 -3.98
N GLU A 54 3.71 -19.30 -3.15
CA GLU A 54 3.91 -18.91 -1.76
C GLU A 54 5.10 -17.97 -1.65
N CYS A 55 4.86 -16.79 -1.05
CA CYS A 55 5.95 -15.94 -0.58
C CYS A 55 6.56 -16.62 0.66
N MET A 56 7.86 -16.85 0.61
CA MET A 56 8.60 -17.44 1.71
C MET A 56 8.67 -16.47 2.89
N GLY A 57 8.93 -17.04 4.08
CA GLY A 57 8.86 -16.35 5.37
C GLY A 57 9.86 -15.21 5.56
N SER A 58 10.36 -15.02 6.79
CA SER A 58 11.21 -13.86 7.10
C SER A 58 12.46 -13.77 6.20
N PRO A 59 12.94 -12.56 5.90
CA PRO A 59 14.16 -12.36 5.11
C PRO A 59 15.36 -13.20 5.59
N ASP A 60 15.48 -13.41 6.90
CA ASP A 60 16.55 -14.22 7.50
C ASP A 60 16.42 -15.72 7.16
N THR A 61 15.20 -16.26 7.21
CA THR A 61 14.93 -17.67 6.86
C THR A 61 15.28 -17.90 5.40
N VAL A 62 14.79 -17.01 4.55
CA VAL A 62 15.03 -17.01 3.11
C VAL A 62 16.52 -16.91 2.81
N ARG A 63 17.24 -15.98 3.45
CA ARG A 63 18.67 -15.80 3.26
C ARG A 63 19.47 -17.03 3.70
N SER A 64 19.12 -17.64 4.83
CA SER A 64 19.75 -18.86 5.33
C SER A 64 19.61 -20.02 4.33
N GLU A 65 18.42 -20.18 3.75
CA GLU A 65 18.16 -21.19 2.74
C GLU A 65 18.94 -20.94 1.45
N LEU A 66 18.97 -19.70 0.94
CA LEU A 66 19.78 -19.34 -0.21
C LEU A 66 21.27 -19.61 -0.01
N ILE A 67 21.81 -19.32 1.18
CA ILE A 67 23.21 -19.60 1.52
C ILE A 67 23.48 -21.11 1.48
N SER A 68 22.55 -21.90 1.99
CA SER A 68 22.66 -23.37 2.00
C SER A 68 22.70 -23.92 0.57
N VAL A 69 21.76 -23.49 -0.27
CA VAL A 69 21.65 -23.90 -1.68
C VAL A 69 22.85 -23.43 -2.50
N ALA A 70 23.33 -22.20 -2.31
CA ALA A 70 24.53 -21.69 -2.95
C ALA A 70 25.77 -22.52 -2.57
N SER A 71 25.87 -22.91 -1.29
CA SER A 71 26.98 -23.74 -0.81
C SER A 71 26.96 -25.15 -1.43
N ILE A 72 25.77 -25.76 -1.56
CA ILE A 72 25.61 -27.08 -2.21
C ILE A 72 26.08 -27.05 -3.66
N HIS A 73 25.73 -25.99 -4.40
CA HIS A 73 26.04 -25.87 -5.83
C HIS A 73 27.33 -25.08 -6.12
N SER A 74 28.15 -24.81 -5.11
CA SER A 74 29.41 -24.07 -5.22
C SER A 74 29.29 -22.66 -5.84
N LEU A 75 28.10 -22.05 -5.76
CA LEU A 75 27.94 -20.63 -6.08
C LEU A 75 28.59 -19.79 -4.95
N PRO A 76 29.43 -18.80 -5.28
CA PRO A 76 30.00 -17.92 -4.25
C PRO A 76 28.90 -17.23 -3.44
N LYS A 77 28.93 -17.34 -2.10
CA LYS A 77 27.97 -16.68 -1.21
C LYS A 77 27.78 -15.18 -1.48
N PRO A 78 28.84 -14.40 -1.81
CA PRO A 78 28.67 -12.98 -2.16
C PRO A 78 27.70 -12.74 -3.32
N ALA A 79 27.48 -13.73 -4.21
CA ALA A 79 26.54 -13.59 -5.30
C ALA A 79 25.11 -13.29 -4.83
N ILE A 80 24.71 -13.79 -3.66
CA ILE A 80 23.42 -13.47 -3.06
C ILE A 80 23.39 -11.98 -2.71
N ASP A 81 24.30 -11.50 -1.87
CA ASP A 81 24.26 -10.12 -1.39
C ASP A 81 24.53 -9.09 -2.52
N ASP A 82 25.37 -9.43 -3.50
CA ASP A 82 25.74 -8.54 -4.61
C ASP A 82 24.63 -8.40 -5.67
N HIS A 83 23.93 -9.49 -6.00
CA HIS A 83 23.03 -9.53 -7.16
C HIS A 83 21.55 -9.69 -6.83
N PHE A 84 21.18 -10.13 -5.62
CA PHE A 84 19.79 -10.50 -5.30
C PHE A 84 18.79 -9.37 -5.53
N ASN A 85 19.11 -8.14 -5.08
CA ASN A 85 18.25 -6.98 -5.29
C ASN A 85 18.04 -6.66 -6.78
N ALA A 86 19.10 -6.78 -7.59
CA ALA A 86 19.02 -6.53 -9.03
C ALA A 86 18.17 -7.60 -9.73
N VAL A 87 18.36 -8.87 -9.36
CA VAL A 87 17.54 -9.99 -9.86
C VAL A 87 16.07 -9.85 -9.46
N ALA A 88 15.80 -9.43 -8.22
CA ALA A 88 14.44 -9.19 -7.75
C ALA A 88 13.76 -8.02 -8.49
N LEU A 89 14.51 -6.95 -8.76
CA LEU A 89 14.01 -5.77 -9.48
C LEU A 89 13.52 -6.13 -10.90
N GLU A 90 14.20 -7.03 -11.61
CA GLU A 90 13.77 -7.50 -12.93
C GLU A 90 12.37 -8.16 -12.93
N ASN A 91 11.97 -8.76 -11.79
CA ASN A 91 10.71 -9.49 -11.63
C ASN A 91 9.76 -8.78 -10.65
N SER A 92 9.73 -7.46 -10.67
CA SER A 92 8.94 -6.67 -9.72
C SER A 92 7.43 -6.90 -9.85
N TYR A 93 6.72 -6.99 -8.74
CA TYR A 93 5.26 -7.17 -8.67
C TYR A 93 4.62 -6.17 -7.69
N HIS A 94 3.28 -6.04 -7.71
CA HIS A 94 2.57 -5.25 -6.70
C HIS A 94 1.51 -6.14 -6.04
N PRO A 95 1.61 -6.43 -4.74
CA PRO A 95 0.80 -7.48 -4.11
C PRO A 95 -0.71 -7.18 -4.17
N ILE A 96 -1.12 -5.93 -3.98
CA ILE A 96 -2.54 -5.52 -4.14
C ILE A 96 -3.02 -5.69 -5.58
N LYS A 97 -2.17 -5.43 -6.58
CA LYS A 97 -2.55 -5.53 -8.00
C LYS A 97 -2.83 -7.00 -8.34
N ASP A 98 -1.98 -7.89 -7.85
CA ASP A 98 -2.10 -9.33 -8.08
C ASP A 98 -3.28 -9.92 -7.30
N TRP A 99 -3.53 -9.46 -6.07
CA TRP A 99 -4.71 -9.82 -5.28
C TRP A 99 -6.02 -9.38 -5.95
N LEU A 100 -6.02 -8.23 -6.63
CA LEU A 100 -7.12 -7.76 -7.47
C LEU A 100 -7.11 -8.32 -8.90
N SER A 101 -6.37 -9.40 -9.17
CA SER A 101 -6.59 -10.19 -10.39
C SER A 101 -8.00 -10.81 -10.34
N GLY A 102 -8.70 -10.81 -11.48
CA GLY A 102 -10.11 -11.23 -11.57
C GLY A 102 -11.10 -10.08 -11.82
N GLU A 103 -12.38 -10.43 -11.73
CA GLU A 103 -13.53 -9.60 -12.10
C GLU A 103 -14.52 -9.46 -10.94
N TRP A 104 -15.21 -8.32 -10.93
CA TRP A 104 -16.31 -8.05 -10.01
C TRP A 104 -17.49 -8.96 -10.32
N ASP A 105 -18.15 -9.46 -9.27
CA ASP A 105 -19.29 -10.37 -9.34
C ASP A 105 -20.63 -9.70 -9.69
N GLY A 106 -20.63 -8.39 -9.95
CA GLY A 106 -21.81 -7.62 -10.31
C GLY A 106 -22.70 -7.24 -9.13
N GLN A 107 -22.34 -7.58 -7.89
CA GLN A 107 -23.11 -7.22 -6.70
C GLN A 107 -22.61 -5.90 -6.09
N PRO A 108 -23.46 -4.85 -6.03
CA PRO A 108 -23.04 -3.55 -5.51
C PRO A 108 -22.84 -3.60 -3.99
N ARG A 109 -21.65 -3.19 -3.54
CA ARG A 109 -21.22 -3.17 -2.14
C ARG A 109 -20.63 -1.82 -1.76
N VAL A 110 -20.00 -1.10 -2.68
CA VAL A 110 -19.27 0.14 -2.38
C VAL A 110 -20.17 1.14 -1.67
N ASP A 111 -21.32 1.51 -2.25
CA ASP A 111 -22.24 2.46 -1.62
C ASP A 111 -22.75 1.96 -0.26
N ALA A 112 -23.07 0.66 -0.14
CA ALA A 112 -23.57 0.08 1.10
C ALA A 112 -22.52 0.09 2.23
N VAL A 113 -21.23 -0.06 1.89
CA VAL A 113 -20.09 0.06 2.79
C VAL A 113 -19.89 1.52 3.20
N LEU A 114 -19.93 2.46 2.25
CA LEU A 114 -19.78 3.89 2.55
C LEU A 114 -20.93 4.40 3.44
N ASP A 115 -22.14 3.87 3.25
CA ASP A 115 -23.32 4.17 4.07
C ASP A 115 -23.24 3.65 5.52
N CYS A 116 -22.26 2.81 5.84
CA CYS A 116 -22.03 2.44 7.24
C CYS A 116 -21.49 3.62 8.07
N LEU A 117 -20.91 4.64 7.44
CA LEU A 117 -20.48 5.86 8.14
C LEU A 117 -21.70 6.70 8.53
N GLY A 118 -21.77 7.09 9.81
CA GLY A 118 -22.76 8.04 10.33
C GLY A 118 -22.49 9.49 9.90
N ALA A 119 -22.26 9.72 8.60
CA ALA A 119 -21.90 11.03 8.06
C ALA A 119 -23.09 12.00 8.09
N LYS A 120 -22.83 13.25 8.48
CA LYS A 120 -23.82 14.34 8.44
C LYS A 120 -24.33 14.62 7.03
N ASN A 121 -23.43 14.48 6.05
CA ASN A 121 -23.74 14.57 4.63
C ASN A 121 -23.32 13.26 3.94
N PRO A 122 -24.20 12.25 3.88
CA PRO A 122 -23.89 10.97 3.27
C PRO A 122 -23.50 11.08 1.79
N GLN A 123 -24.11 12.01 1.05
CA GLN A 123 -23.79 12.22 -0.38
C GLN A 123 -22.37 12.74 -0.57
N LEU A 124 -21.96 13.72 0.24
CA LEU A 124 -20.58 14.23 0.24
C LEU A 124 -19.59 13.12 0.62
N ALA A 125 -19.90 12.35 1.67
CA ALA A 125 -19.07 11.23 2.09
C ALA A 125 -18.88 10.20 0.97
N ARG A 126 -19.96 9.81 0.28
CA ARG A 126 -19.90 8.91 -0.88
C ARG A 126 -19.03 9.49 -1.99
N ILE A 127 -19.24 10.75 -2.38
CA ILE A 127 -18.46 11.40 -3.43
C ILE A 127 -16.97 11.36 -3.07
N VAL A 128 -16.60 11.86 -1.89
CA VAL A 128 -15.20 11.95 -1.47
C VAL A 128 -14.55 10.58 -1.38
N LEU A 129 -15.18 9.63 -0.68
CA LEU A 129 -14.60 8.31 -0.46
C LEU A 129 -14.56 7.47 -1.73
N LEU A 130 -15.55 7.57 -2.62
CA LEU A 130 -15.52 6.85 -3.89
C LEU A 130 -14.36 7.33 -4.78
N HIS A 131 -14.15 8.64 -4.92
CA HIS A 131 -13.01 9.17 -5.68
C HIS A 131 -11.68 8.75 -5.06
N TRP A 132 -11.60 8.74 -3.73
CA TRP A 132 -10.41 8.27 -3.01
C TRP A 132 -10.16 6.77 -3.21
N LEU A 133 -11.18 5.91 -3.07
CA LEU A 133 -11.09 4.46 -3.33
C LEU A 133 -10.64 4.17 -4.76
N VAL A 134 -11.19 4.88 -5.75
CA VAL A 134 -10.75 4.78 -7.15
C VAL A 134 -9.28 5.20 -7.29
N GLY A 135 -8.85 6.25 -6.56
CA GLY A 135 -7.45 6.64 -6.45
C GLY A 135 -6.56 5.54 -5.88
N CYS A 136 -7.05 4.82 -4.87
CA CYS A 136 -6.35 3.68 -4.27
C CYS A 136 -6.09 2.56 -5.29
N VAL A 137 -7.00 2.32 -6.23
CA VAL A 137 -6.77 1.34 -7.32
C VAL A 137 -5.92 1.92 -8.45
N ALA A 138 -6.14 3.19 -8.81
CA ALA A 138 -5.43 3.83 -9.92
C ALA A 138 -3.91 3.94 -9.67
N CYS A 139 -3.47 4.06 -8.42
CA CYS A 139 -2.07 4.33 -8.06
C CYS A 139 -1.05 3.27 -8.53
N PHE A 140 -1.46 2.01 -8.73
CA PHE A 140 -0.61 0.93 -9.24
C PHE A 140 -0.98 0.48 -10.66
N LEU A 141 -1.99 1.09 -11.28
CA LEU A 141 -2.43 0.80 -12.66
C LEU A 141 -2.09 1.92 -13.64
N VAL A 142 -2.03 3.17 -13.18
CA VAL A 142 -1.81 4.35 -14.04
C VAL A 142 -0.37 4.84 -13.91
N PRO A 143 0.38 4.92 -15.03
CA PRO A 143 1.67 5.60 -15.04
C PRO A 143 1.53 7.07 -14.64
N ASN A 144 2.46 7.58 -13.83
CA ASN A 144 2.46 8.98 -13.37
C ASN A 144 1.19 9.38 -12.59
N PHE A 145 0.54 8.44 -11.90
CA PHE A 145 -0.58 8.70 -11.02
C PHE A 145 -0.29 9.88 -10.06
N LYS A 146 -1.29 10.76 -9.92
CA LYS A 146 -1.33 11.84 -8.95
C LYS A 146 -2.74 11.94 -8.40
N SER A 147 -2.84 12.01 -7.08
CA SER A 147 -4.07 12.42 -6.40
C SER A 147 -3.70 13.53 -5.41
N LYS A 148 -4.62 14.47 -5.23
CA LYS A 148 -4.49 15.52 -4.21
C LYS A 148 -5.46 15.30 -3.05
N LEU A 149 -6.33 14.30 -3.16
CA LEU A 149 -7.46 14.09 -2.27
C LEU A 149 -7.02 13.27 -1.04
N VAL A 150 -7.25 13.83 0.13
CA VAL A 150 -7.06 13.21 1.44
C VAL A 150 -8.38 13.34 2.20
N PRO A 151 -9.19 12.28 2.28
CA PRO A 151 -10.38 12.29 3.13
C PRO A 151 -9.99 12.47 4.59
N VAL A 152 -10.79 13.22 5.34
CA VAL A 152 -10.63 13.41 6.78
C VAL A 152 -11.94 13.04 7.46
N LEU A 153 -11.95 11.95 8.21
CA LEU A 153 -13.10 11.56 9.03
C LEU A 153 -13.04 12.31 10.35
N GLN A 154 -13.94 13.27 10.54
CA GLN A 154 -14.05 14.05 11.76
C GLN A 154 -15.29 13.62 12.55
N GLY A 155 -15.14 13.43 13.87
CA GLY A 155 -16.27 13.10 14.75
C GLY A 155 -15.76 12.62 16.10
N GLU A 156 -16.66 12.23 17.01
CA GLU A 156 -16.22 11.78 18.34
C GLU A 156 -15.32 10.53 18.28
N GLN A 157 -14.49 10.36 19.31
CA GLN A 157 -13.57 9.22 19.41
C GLN A 157 -14.34 7.88 19.41
N SER A 158 -15.55 7.86 19.98
CA SER A 158 -16.46 6.73 20.03
C SER A 158 -17.00 6.28 18.66
N PHE A 159 -16.86 7.08 17.59
CA PHE A 159 -17.52 6.80 16.30
C PHE A 159 -16.83 5.74 15.42
N LYS A 160 -15.77 5.10 15.92
CA LYS A 160 -15.08 3.95 15.28
C LYS A 160 -14.50 4.27 13.89
N LYS A 161 -14.03 5.50 13.68
CA LYS A 161 -13.49 6.01 12.42
C LYS A 161 -12.31 5.18 11.91
N THR A 162 -11.31 4.95 12.77
CA THR A 162 -10.11 4.19 12.43
C THR A 162 -10.46 2.73 12.12
N ALA A 163 -11.38 2.12 12.88
CA ALA A 163 -11.86 0.77 12.64
C ALA A 163 -12.58 0.63 11.29
N PHE A 164 -13.36 1.64 10.86
CA PHE A 164 -13.94 1.66 9.52
C PHE A 164 -12.87 1.57 8.43
N VAL A 165 -11.83 2.41 8.53
CA VAL A 165 -10.72 2.42 7.57
C VAL A 165 -9.98 1.09 7.59
N GLU A 166 -9.71 0.55 8.78
CA GLU A 166 -9.05 -0.75 8.97
C GLU A 166 -9.78 -1.87 8.24
N ARG A 167 -11.11 -1.96 8.36
CA ARG A 167 -11.92 -3.03 7.72
C ARG A 167 -11.86 -3.00 6.19
N ILE A 168 -11.63 -1.84 5.60
CA ILE A 168 -11.50 -1.67 4.15
C ILE A 168 -10.05 -1.92 3.69
N ALA A 169 -9.07 -1.47 4.48
CA ALA A 169 -7.68 -1.40 4.06
C ALA A 169 -6.85 -2.64 4.43
N ASN A 170 -7.20 -3.35 5.51
CA ASN A 170 -6.43 -4.48 6.06
C ASN A 170 -6.66 -5.78 5.26
N VAL A 171 -6.26 -5.77 3.98
CA VAL A 171 -6.45 -6.89 3.04
C VAL A 171 -5.31 -7.91 3.08
N MET A 172 -4.12 -7.47 3.52
CA MET A 172 -2.90 -8.28 3.67
C MET A 172 -1.84 -7.50 4.47
N PRO A 173 -0.74 -8.14 4.91
CA PRO A 173 0.33 -7.46 5.61
C PRO A 173 0.85 -6.22 4.85
N SER A 174 1.14 -5.16 5.60
CA SER A 174 1.62 -3.86 5.10
C SER A 174 0.64 -3.10 4.19
N ALA A 175 -0.55 -3.62 3.88
CA ALA A 175 -1.55 -2.89 3.08
C ALA A 175 -2.09 -1.65 3.80
N PHE A 176 -2.24 -1.75 5.13
CA PHE A 176 -2.74 -0.68 5.99
C PHE A 176 -1.69 -0.30 7.05
N LEU A 177 -1.48 1.00 7.24
CA LEU A 177 -0.72 1.56 8.35
C LEU A 177 -1.63 2.50 9.15
N GLU A 178 -1.85 2.17 10.41
CA GLU A 178 -2.68 2.94 11.33
C GLU A 178 -1.86 3.98 12.10
N GLY A 179 -2.46 5.15 12.40
CA GLY A 179 -1.91 6.10 13.37
C GLY A 179 -0.58 6.72 12.95
N ALA A 180 -0.33 6.86 11.65
CA ALA A 180 0.95 7.37 11.16
C ALA A 180 1.10 8.88 11.43
N GLU A 181 2.28 9.27 11.91
CA GLU A 181 2.75 10.66 11.87
C GLU A 181 3.61 10.86 10.62
N LEU A 182 3.19 11.78 9.75
CA LEU A 182 3.91 12.11 8.53
C LEU A 182 4.65 13.43 8.68
N ASN A 183 5.97 13.34 8.77
CA ASN A 183 6.90 14.45 8.65
C ASN A 183 7.67 14.33 7.31
N PRO A 184 7.30 15.11 6.27
CA PRO A 184 7.94 15.06 4.96
C PRO A 184 9.43 15.45 4.95
N ASP A 185 9.91 16.14 5.98
CA ASP A 185 11.32 16.53 6.11
C ASP A 185 12.16 15.42 6.76
N ASN A 186 11.52 14.42 7.35
CA ASN A 186 12.17 13.24 7.90
C ASN A 186 12.05 12.06 6.92
N LYS A 187 13.21 11.62 6.40
CA LYS A 187 13.28 10.51 5.43
C LYS A 187 12.74 9.18 5.97
N ASP A 188 12.91 8.90 7.26
CA ASP A 188 12.41 7.67 7.88
C ASP A 188 10.89 7.69 8.05
N SER A 189 10.32 8.86 8.38
CA SER A 189 8.86 9.07 8.42
C SER A 189 8.23 8.92 7.03
N VAL A 190 8.87 9.49 6.00
CA VAL A 190 8.42 9.27 4.62
C VAL A 190 8.52 7.80 4.24
N LEU A 191 9.64 7.13 4.56
CA LEU A 191 9.86 5.73 4.22
C LEU A 191 8.82 4.81 4.88
N SER A 192 8.49 5.03 6.15
CA SER A 192 7.46 4.22 6.84
C SER A 192 6.09 4.36 6.19
N VAL A 193 5.71 5.57 5.79
CA VAL A 193 4.43 5.87 5.14
C VAL A 193 4.36 5.26 3.73
N ILE A 194 5.39 5.43 2.90
CA ILE A 194 5.30 5.00 1.48
C ILE A 194 5.36 3.49 1.27
N ARG A 195 5.62 2.72 2.34
CA ARG A 195 5.67 1.26 2.37
C ARG A 195 4.30 0.60 2.52
N SER A 196 3.26 1.40 2.70
CA SER A 196 1.88 0.94 2.79
C SER A 196 1.01 1.47 1.66
N TRP A 197 -0.04 0.72 1.33
CA TRP A 197 -0.99 1.11 0.28
C TRP A 197 -1.96 2.18 0.76
N ILE A 198 -2.53 1.99 1.95
CA ILE A 198 -3.39 2.96 2.63
C ILE A 198 -2.76 3.29 3.97
N VAL A 199 -2.69 4.58 4.28
CA VAL A 199 -2.13 5.09 5.54
C VAL A 199 -3.16 5.99 6.19
N GLU A 200 -3.50 5.67 7.43
CA GLU A 200 -4.32 6.51 8.29
C GLU A 200 -3.42 7.46 9.08
N LEU A 201 -3.74 8.74 9.03
CA LEU A 201 -3.07 9.82 9.77
C LEU A 201 -3.88 10.14 11.04
N GLY A 202 -3.55 9.47 12.14
CA GLY A 202 -4.23 9.65 13.43
C GLY A 202 -3.86 10.94 14.17
N GLU A 203 -2.70 11.54 13.84
CA GLU A 203 -2.24 12.83 14.39
C GLU A 203 -2.13 13.89 13.29
N LEU A 204 -3.25 14.19 12.63
CA LEU A 204 -3.27 15.17 11.54
C LEU A 204 -2.80 16.56 12.03
N GLU A 205 -3.21 16.99 13.21
CA GLU A 205 -2.80 18.26 13.84
C GLU A 205 -1.28 18.39 13.96
N ARG A 206 -0.59 17.31 14.32
CA ARG A 206 0.86 17.31 14.48
C ARG A 206 1.56 17.33 13.13
N SER A 207 1.07 16.55 12.18
CA SER A 207 1.58 16.51 10.81
C SER A 207 1.41 17.87 10.11
N THR A 208 0.29 18.56 10.35
CA THR A 208 0.05 19.90 9.80
C THR A 208 0.86 20.97 10.54
N LYS A 209 0.91 20.98 11.87
CA LYS A 209 1.60 22.01 12.67
C LYS A 209 3.08 22.20 12.30
N ASN A 210 3.78 21.12 11.98
CA ASN A 210 5.22 21.17 11.75
C ASN A 210 5.60 21.45 10.29
N CYS A 211 4.80 20.99 9.32
CA CYS A 211 5.25 20.82 7.94
C CYS A 211 4.19 21.12 6.87
N GLN A 212 3.24 22.05 7.07
CA GLN A 212 2.12 22.26 6.11
C GLN A 212 2.54 22.39 4.64
N GLY A 213 3.54 23.23 4.33
CA GLY A 213 4.03 23.43 2.97
C GLY A 213 4.66 22.17 2.39
N ALA A 214 5.46 21.46 3.18
CA ALA A 214 6.11 20.22 2.77
C ALA A 214 5.09 19.07 2.61
N LEU A 215 4.07 19.01 3.48
CA LEU A 215 2.98 18.03 3.44
C LEU A 215 2.10 18.27 2.21
N LYS A 216 1.79 19.53 1.91
CA LYS A 216 1.09 19.95 0.69
C LYS A 216 1.85 19.50 -0.56
N ALA A 217 3.17 19.69 -0.59
CA ALA A 217 4.01 19.21 -1.69
C ALA A 217 3.99 17.69 -1.76
N PHE A 218 4.18 17.01 -0.62
CA PHE A 218 4.20 15.56 -0.50
C PHE A 218 2.92 14.91 -1.04
N VAL A 219 1.73 15.37 -0.61
CA VAL A 219 0.44 14.85 -1.07
C VAL A 219 0.33 14.89 -2.60
N THR A 220 0.84 15.94 -3.25
CA THR A 220 0.65 16.16 -4.70
C THR A 220 1.69 15.52 -5.62
N ARG A 221 2.75 14.92 -5.08
CA ARG A 221 3.84 14.32 -5.89
C ARG A 221 3.37 13.04 -6.58
N ALA A 222 3.87 12.81 -7.80
CA ALA A 222 3.70 11.54 -8.52
C ALA A 222 4.73 10.47 -8.12
N GLN A 223 5.84 10.89 -7.52
CA GLN A 223 6.95 10.03 -7.17
C GLN A 223 7.51 10.44 -5.82
N ASP A 224 7.84 9.42 -5.03
CA ASP A 224 8.51 9.52 -3.76
C ASP A 224 10.00 9.22 -3.98
N THR A 225 10.85 10.16 -3.60
CA THR A 225 12.31 9.98 -3.64
C THR A 225 12.78 9.64 -2.24
N VAL A 226 13.27 8.43 -2.05
CA VAL A 226 13.73 7.92 -0.75
C VAL A 226 15.04 7.15 -0.88
N ARG A 227 15.75 6.99 0.22
CA ARG A 227 16.93 6.12 0.28
C ARG A 227 16.66 5.01 1.29
N PRO A 228 16.33 3.79 0.85
CA PRO A 228 16.27 2.63 1.74
C PRO A 228 17.61 2.45 2.47
N PRO A 229 17.63 1.95 3.73
CA PRO A 229 18.86 1.79 4.52
C PRO A 229 19.99 1.04 3.80
N TYR A 230 19.64 0.07 2.97
CA TYR A 230 20.58 -0.77 2.22
C TYR A 230 20.88 -0.26 0.80
N ALA A 231 20.27 0.86 0.38
CA ALA A 231 20.44 1.39 -0.97
C ALA A 231 21.69 2.28 -1.06
N ARG A 232 22.48 2.04 -2.11
CA ARG A 232 23.67 2.86 -2.43
C ARG A 232 23.29 4.28 -2.87
N SER A 233 22.11 4.45 -3.45
CA SER A 233 21.59 5.73 -3.95
C SER A 233 20.10 5.88 -3.63
N ASP A 234 19.60 7.10 -3.77
CA ASP A 234 18.16 7.37 -3.71
C ASP A 234 17.44 6.60 -4.84
N ILE A 235 16.25 6.11 -4.54
CA ILE A 235 15.34 5.47 -5.49
C ILE A 235 14.12 6.38 -5.71
N LYS A 236 13.51 6.25 -6.90
CA LYS A 236 12.26 6.92 -7.25
C LYS A 236 11.14 5.89 -7.26
N LYS A 237 10.26 5.93 -6.27
CA LYS A 237 9.06 5.09 -6.18
C LYS A 237 7.87 5.85 -6.77
N SER A 238 7.13 5.23 -7.70
CA SER A 238 5.84 5.79 -8.13
C SER A 238 4.87 5.87 -6.95
N ARG A 239 4.11 6.97 -6.85
CA ARG A 239 3.15 7.17 -5.76
C ARG A 239 2.10 6.05 -5.77
N GLN A 240 2.13 5.24 -4.73
CA GLN A 240 1.21 4.10 -4.52
C GLN A 240 0.49 4.17 -3.17
N THR A 241 0.87 5.09 -2.31
CA THR A 241 0.30 5.29 -0.98
C THR A 241 -0.81 6.32 -1.02
N ASN A 242 -1.95 5.99 -0.40
CA ASN A 242 -3.12 6.85 -0.32
C ASN A 242 -3.37 7.20 1.15
N LEU A 243 -3.51 8.48 1.42
CA LEU A 243 -3.68 9.00 2.77
C LEU A 243 -5.16 9.18 3.08
N ILE A 244 -5.53 8.89 4.31
CA ILE A 244 -6.81 9.24 4.94
C ILE A 244 -6.50 9.67 6.37
N ALA A 245 -7.23 10.62 6.93
CA ALA A 245 -7.02 11.04 8.31
C ALA A 245 -8.25 10.77 9.16
N THR A 246 -8.06 10.49 10.44
CA THR A 246 -9.13 10.50 11.43
C THR A 246 -8.81 11.52 12.51
N VAL A 247 -9.79 12.34 12.88
CA VAL A 247 -9.62 13.41 13.87
C VAL A 247 -10.83 13.52 14.78
N ASN A 248 -10.61 13.97 16.01
CA ASN A 248 -11.66 14.17 16.99
C ASN A 248 -12.10 15.65 17.06
N GLY A 249 -11.12 16.57 17.09
CA GLY A 249 -11.36 18.00 17.20
C GLY A 249 -11.70 18.69 15.88
N THR A 250 -11.85 20.01 15.95
CA THR A 250 -12.13 20.90 14.80
C THR A 250 -10.90 21.66 14.31
N ASP A 251 -9.86 21.77 15.15
CA ASP A 251 -8.77 22.75 15.01
C ASP A 251 -7.51 22.09 14.43
N PHE A 252 -7.66 21.41 13.29
CA PHE A 252 -6.60 20.59 12.69
C PHE A 252 -6.05 21.12 11.35
N LEU A 253 -6.74 22.07 10.72
CA LEU A 253 -6.25 22.81 9.56
C LEU A 253 -5.93 24.24 9.98
N LYS A 254 -4.69 24.71 9.74
CA LYS A 254 -4.25 26.05 10.19
C LYS A 254 -4.08 27.11 9.10
N ASP A 255 -4.33 26.78 7.83
CA ASP A 255 -4.09 27.72 6.72
C ASP A 255 -5.19 27.60 5.66
N GLU A 256 -5.83 28.72 5.33
CA GLU A 256 -6.84 28.84 4.26
C GLU A 256 -6.28 28.39 2.89
N THR A 257 -4.99 28.57 2.64
CA THR A 257 -4.35 28.31 1.33
C THR A 257 -3.80 26.88 1.16
N GLY A 258 -4.40 25.89 1.84
CA GLY A 258 -3.97 24.48 1.78
C GLY A 258 -5.09 23.45 1.64
N ASN A 259 -6.31 23.82 2.02
CA ASN A 259 -7.36 22.88 2.46
C ASN A 259 -8.11 22.18 1.34
N SER A 260 -7.93 22.57 0.08
CA SER A 260 -8.56 21.88 -1.05
C SER A 260 -8.18 20.40 -1.17
N ARG A 261 -7.09 19.98 -0.50
CA ARG A 261 -6.61 18.58 -0.44
C ARG A 261 -7.34 17.76 0.61
N TYR A 262 -7.69 18.38 1.73
CA TYR A 262 -8.30 17.73 2.88
C TYR A 262 -9.81 17.82 2.74
N ALA A 263 -10.45 16.70 2.47
CA ALA A 263 -11.90 16.63 2.31
C ALA A 263 -12.54 16.16 3.62
N VAL A 264 -13.02 17.11 4.43
CA VAL A 264 -13.59 16.81 5.74
C VAL A 264 -14.98 16.19 5.60
N ILE A 265 -15.15 15.04 6.23
CA ILE A 265 -16.41 14.30 6.36
C ILE A 265 -16.77 14.32 7.85
N GLU A 266 -17.70 15.19 8.21
CA GLU A 266 -18.27 15.27 9.56
C GLU A 266 -19.17 14.07 9.82
N LEU A 267 -18.87 13.32 10.87
CA LEU A 267 -19.69 12.24 11.40
C LEU A 267 -20.50 12.76 12.59
N ILE A 268 -21.79 12.41 12.62
CA ILE A 268 -22.74 12.78 13.68
C ILE A 268 -23.28 11.55 14.43
N ALA A 269 -22.88 10.36 14.02
CA ALA A 269 -23.26 9.11 14.64
C ALA A 269 -22.12 8.08 14.49
N GLU A 270 -22.18 7.05 15.33
CA GLU A 270 -21.27 5.93 15.28
C GLU A 270 -21.37 5.17 13.95
N THR A 271 -20.22 4.68 13.46
CA THR A 271 -20.18 3.77 12.31
C THR A 271 -20.91 2.47 12.61
N ASN A 272 -21.79 2.02 11.71
CA ASN A 272 -22.44 0.72 11.79
C ASN A 272 -21.45 -0.41 11.47
N MET A 273 -20.69 -0.82 12.49
CA MET A 273 -19.64 -1.84 12.37
C MET A 273 -20.20 -3.24 12.11
N ASP A 274 -21.39 -3.57 12.62
CA ASP A 274 -21.99 -4.89 12.42
C ASP A 274 -22.32 -5.10 10.94
N LYS A 275 -22.98 -4.13 10.31
CA LYS A 275 -23.25 -4.14 8.87
C LYS A 275 -21.95 -4.11 8.06
N LEU A 276 -20.97 -3.31 8.46
CA LEU A 276 -19.67 -3.23 7.77
C LEU A 276 -18.96 -4.59 7.79
N ASN A 277 -18.91 -5.24 8.96
CA ASN A 277 -18.31 -6.55 9.14
C ASN A 277 -19.02 -7.58 8.28
N GLU A 278 -20.36 -7.59 8.26
CA GLU A 278 -21.14 -8.49 7.42
C GLU A 278 -20.84 -8.29 5.92
N LEU A 279 -20.84 -7.04 5.45
CA LEU A 279 -20.63 -6.68 4.05
C LEU A 279 -19.23 -7.05 3.55
N LEU A 280 -18.21 -6.85 4.38
CA LEU A 280 -16.81 -7.08 4.04
C LEU A 280 -16.30 -8.47 4.47
N GLY A 281 -17.12 -9.24 5.18
CA GLY A 281 -16.80 -10.62 5.56
C GLY A 281 -15.93 -10.76 6.82
N TRP A 282 -15.89 -9.73 7.65
CA TRP A 282 -15.22 -9.76 8.95
C TRP A 282 -16.12 -10.40 10.00
N ASN A 283 -15.49 -11.02 10.98
CA ASN A 283 -16.11 -11.50 12.20
C ASN A 283 -15.38 -10.84 13.38
N TYR A 284 -16.13 -10.09 14.18
CA TYR A 284 -15.63 -9.44 15.38
C TYR A 284 -16.30 -10.09 16.59
N GLN A 285 -15.49 -10.72 17.45
CA GLN A 285 -15.98 -11.37 18.66
C GLN A 285 -15.99 -10.40 19.84
N VAL A 286 -16.82 -10.71 20.85
CA VAL A 286 -16.89 -9.92 22.09
C VAL A 286 -15.56 -9.92 22.87
N THR A 287 -14.71 -10.92 22.62
CA THR A 287 -13.34 -11.01 23.15
C THR A 287 -12.37 -9.98 22.54
N GLY A 288 -12.80 -9.25 21.49
CA GLY A 288 -11.95 -8.33 20.72
C GLY A 288 -11.25 -9.00 19.54
N GLU A 289 -11.39 -10.32 19.37
CA GLU A 289 -10.79 -11.03 18.24
C GLU A 289 -11.44 -10.61 16.92
N LEU A 290 -10.60 -10.22 15.96
CA LEU A 290 -11.00 -9.86 14.62
C LEU A 290 -10.46 -10.89 13.62
N THR A 291 -11.35 -11.49 12.85
CA THR A 291 -10.97 -12.44 11.78
C THR A 291 -11.68 -12.11 10.47
N LEU A 292 -10.95 -12.17 9.36
CA LEU A 292 -11.54 -12.06 8.03
C LEU A 292 -12.10 -13.42 7.60
N ALA A 293 -13.29 -13.76 8.10
CA ALA A 293 -13.92 -15.06 7.90
C ALA A 293 -14.32 -15.33 6.43
N LYS A 294 -14.66 -14.27 5.67
CA LYS A 294 -15.06 -14.36 4.26
C LYS A 294 -14.23 -13.39 3.41
N PRO A 295 -12.94 -13.67 3.16
CA PRO A 295 -12.02 -12.74 2.50
C PRO A 295 -12.46 -12.32 1.09
N GLU A 296 -13.19 -13.19 0.39
CA GLU A 296 -13.74 -12.88 -0.93
C GLU A 296 -14.75 -11.72 -0.92
N LYS A 297 -15.44 -11.44 0.20
CA LYS A 297 -16.34 -10.28 0.28
C LYS A 297 -15.58 -8.95 0.22
N LEU A 298 -14.51 -8.83 1.02
CA LEU A 298 -13.62 -7.67 0.99
C LEU A 298 -12.92 -7.53 -0.38
N ARG A 299 -12.51 -8.66 -0.97
CA ARG A 299 -11.94 -8.68 -2.32
C ARG A 299 -12.94 -8.21 -3.37
N GLN A 300 -14.19 -8.66 -3.32
CA GLN A 300 -15.24 -8.25 -4.26
C GLN A 300 -15.64 -6.78 -4.10
N PHE A 301 -15.60 -6.22 -2.89
CA PHE A 301 -15.71 -4.77 -2.68
C PHE A 301 -14.62 -4.01 -3.46
N TRP A 302 -13.36 -4.44 -3.38
CA TRP A 302 -12.28 -3.79 -4.13
C TRP A 302 -12.30 -4.08 -5.63
N LEU A 303 -12.81 -5.24 -6.05
CA LEU A 303 -13.03 -5.55 -7.47
C LEU A 303 -14.14 -4.68 -8.07
N GLU A 304 -15.17 -4.34 -7.29
CA GLU A 304 -16.17 -3.34 -7.67
C GLU A 304 -15.50 -1.97 -7.87
N VAL A 305 -14.68 -1.50 -6.92
CA VAL A 305 -13.93 -0.23 -7.08
C VAL A 305 -13.05 -0.25 -8.34
N LYS A 306 -12.36 -1.37 -8.59
CA LYS A 306 -11.57 -1.57 -9.82
C LYS A 306 -12.44 -1.55 -11.07
N HIS A 307 -13.64 -2.12 -11.04
CA HIS A 307 -14.60 -2.09 -12.13
C HIS A 307 -15.09 -0.65 -12.40
N LEU A 308 -15.43 0.10 -11.36
CA LEU A 308 -15.80 1.53 -11.44
C LEU A 308 -14.69 2.33 -12.14
N PHE A 309 -13.43 2.05 -11.79
CA PHE A 309 -12.28 2.70 -12.42
C PHE A 309 -12.06 2.29 -13.89
N LEU A 310 -11.92 0.99 -14.16
CA LEU A 310 -11.47 0.50 -15.46
C LEU A 310 -12.58 0.43 -16.52
N VAL A 311 -13.80 0.10 -16.11
CA VAL A 311 -14.93 -0.11 -17.02
C VAL A 311 -15.81 1.13 -17.08
N GLN A 312 -16.27 1.62 -15.92
CA GLN A 312 -17.16 2.79 -15.86
C GLN A 312 -16.42 4.12 -15.99
N LYS A 313 -15.07 4.10 -16.01
CA LYS A 313 -14.22 5.29 -16.13
C LYS A 313 -14.48 6.34 -15.05
N HIS A 314 -14.89 5.90 -13.87
CA HIS A 314 -15.06 6.79 -12.74
C HIS A 314 -13.72 7.48 -12.42
N PRO A 315 -13.68 8.82 -12.28
CA PRO A 315 -12.44 9.54 -12.01
C PRO A 315 -11.99 9.37 -10.55
N TRP A 316 -10.69 9.48 -10.30
CA TRP A 316 -10.14 9.62 -8.95
C TRP A 316 -9.99 11.09 -8.51
N MET A 317 -10.22 12.02 -9.43
CA MET A 317 -10.17 13.46 -9.20
C MET A 317 -11.60 13.98 -9.02
N LEU A 318 -11.83 14.78 -7.98
CA LEU A 318 -13.12 15.47 -7.81
C LEU A 318 -13.42 16.38 -9.00
N SER A 319 -14.69 16.46 -9.39
CA SER A 319 -15.16 17.49 -10.31
C SER A 319 -15.03 18.88 -9.67
N SER A 320 -15.06 19.94 -10.49
CA SER A 320 -15.01 21.31 -9.98
C SER A 320 -16.13 21.61 -8.97
N ASP A 321 -17.34 21.11 -9.22
CA ASP A 321 -18.49 21.31 -8.33
C ASP A 321 -18.33 20.54 -7.02
N ALA A 322 -17.86 19.29 -7.08
CA ALA A 322 -17.58 18.49 -5.89
C ALA A 322 -16.44 19.11 -5.07
N GLN A 323 -15.41 19.63 -5.74
CA GLN A 323 -14.31 20.33 -5.09
C GLN A 323 -14.79 21.62 -4.39
N ALA A 324 -15.69 22.39 -5.01
CA ALA A 324 -16.27 23.58 -4.40
C ALA A 324 -17.11 23.23 -3.16
N LEU A 325 -17.90 22.15 -3.24
CA LEU A 325 -18.67 21.62 -2.11
C LEU A 325 -17.75 21.20 -0.95
N VAL A 326 -16.71 20.41 -1.25
CA VAL A 326 -15.70 19.98 -0.27
C VAL A 326 -15.02 21.18 0.39
N SER A 327 -14.60 22.18 -0.41
CA SER A 327 -13.96 23.38 0.10
C SER A 327 -14.88 24.17 1.03
N ARG A 328 -16.17 24.29 0.70
CA ARG A 328 -17.16 24.97 1.55
C ARG A 328 -17.37 24.28 2.89
N GLU A 329 -17.50 22.95 2.90
CA GLU A 329 -17.68 22.21 4.16
C GLU A 329 -16.40 22.18 5.00
N SER A 330 -15.24 22.03 4.35
CA SER A 330 -13.94 21.96 5.05
C SER A 330 -13.48 23.33 5.59
N ALA A 331 -13.99 24.44 5.06
CA ALA A 331 -13.68 25.79 5.53
C ALA A 331 -14.08 26.04 7.00
N LYS A 332 -15.00 25.24 7.55
CA LYS A 332 -15.44 25.34 8.96
C LYS A 332 -14.41 24.81 9.97
N TYR A 333 -13.39 24.11 9.48
CA TYR A 333 -12.36 23.41 10.27
C TYR A 333 -10.98 24.07 10.13
N VAL A 334 -10.97 25.33 9.69
CA VAL A 334 -9.78 26.15 9.54
C VAL A 334 -9.73 27.10 10.73
N ASP A 335 -8.64 27.05 11.49
CA ASP A 335 -8.34 27.99 12.58
C ASP A 335 -8.32 29.45 12.11
#